data_AF-A0A7C1KKE0-F1
#
_entry.id   AF-A0A7C1KKE0-F1
#
_cell.length_a   1.000
_cell.length_b   1.000
_cell.length_c   1.000
_cell.angle_alpha   90.00
_cell.angle_beta   90.00
_cell.angle_gamma   90.00
#
_symmetry.space_group_name_H-M   'P 1'
#
loop_
_entity.id
_entity.type
_entity.pdbx_description
1 polymer ?
#
loop_
_entity_poly.entity_id
_entity_poly.type
_entity_poly.pdbx_seq_one_letter_code
_entity_poly.pdbx_strand_id
1 'polypeptide(L)'
;MKTEKEIRKEILGKVKEFYRSQKQDMQFIPGKSYISYAGRIYDEKELINLVDASLDFWLTAGRYAKEFEKKFAKFLGMKYCLLTNSGSSANLLAISALTSPKLGKRRLKPGDEVITTACGFPTTLNPILQNNLVPVFIDVELGTYNIDISKIEKTITKRTKAIFIAHTLGNPVDLDKILKIAKKYNLFLIEDNCDSLGSKYKGRYTGTFGHISTCSFYPAHHITMGEGGAVLTNDPLLKRIILSFRDWGRDCWCEPGKDNTCGKRFSWQLGKLPFGYDHKYTYSHIGYNLKVTDMQAAIGIAQLKKLPKFIEVRKKNFTYLYNRLKKYEKYFALPQATKKSEPSWFGFPILIKENAPFTRDDIVSYLEKNKIATRMLFGGNLLKQPAYQEIKYKICGTLQNTDLVMNNLFWIGAYPGLTEEMMGFVIRYFRKFFKKPGLGFF
;
A
#
# COMPACT_ATOMS: atom_id res chain seq x y z
N MET A 1 5.79 -46.80 -13.31
CA MET A 1 6.42 -45.55 -12.81
C MET A 1 5.31 -44.58 -12.42
N LYS A 2 5.51 -43.77 -11.37
CA LYS A 2 4.53 -42.73 -11.00
C LYS A 2 4.48 -41.65 -12.09
N THR A 3 3.29 -41.15 -12.40
CA THR A 3 3.09 -40.00 -13.30
C THR A 3 3.58 -38.70 -12.64
N GLU A 4 3.86 -37.66 -13.44
CA GLU A 4 4.23 -36.34 -12.91
C GLU A 4 3.20 -35.83 -11.89
N LYS A 5 1.90 -36.03 -12.17
CA LYS A 5 0.81 -35.61 -11.30
C LYS A 5 0.82 -36.34 -9.95
N GLU A 6 1.14 -37.63 -9.94
CA GLU A 6 1.26 -38.41 -8.70
C GLU A 6 2.49 -37.99 -7.89
N ILE A 7 3.64 -37.81 -8.54
CA ILE A 7 4.87 -37.33 -7.89
C ILE A 7 4.64 -35.93 -7.30
N ARG A 8 4.05 -35.01 -8.07
CA ARG A 8 3.70 -33.66 -7.60
C ARG A 8 2.78 -33.72 -6.39
N LYS A 9 1.74 -34.57 -6.40
CA LYS A 9 0.84 -34.75 -5.26
C LYS A 9 1.57 -35.24 -4.00
N GLU A 10 2.51 -36.18 -4.16
CA GLU A 10 3.33 -36.67 -3.04
C GLU A 10 4.25 -35.59 -2.47
N ILE A 11 4.93 -34.83 -3.33
CA ILE A 11 5.78 -33.71 -2.91
C ILE A 11 4.95 -32.69 -2.10
N LEU A 12 3.80 -32.26 -2.62
CA LEU A 12 2.95 -31.30 -1.92
C LEU A 12 2.38 -31.87 -0.61
N GLY A 13 2.13 -33.18 -0.56
CA GLY A 13 1.80 -33.90 0.69
C GLY A 13 2.92 -33.78 1.72
N LYS A 14 4.17 -34.02 1.32
CA LYS A 14 5.35 -33.90 2.20
C LYS A 14 5.63 -32.46 2.63
N VAL A 15 5.39 -31.47 1.77
CA VAL A 15 5.47 -30.05 2.13
C VAL A 15 4.48 -29.71 3.25
N LYS A 16 3.26 -30.25 3.18
CA LYS A 16 2.26 -30.07 4.22
C LYS A 16 2.66 -30.71 5.55
N GLU A 17 3.19 -31.94 5.50
CA GLU A 17 3.73 -32.63 6.68
C GLU A 17 4.89 -31.83 7.31
N PHE A 18 5.83 -31.36 6.49
CA PHE A 18 6.96 -30.54 6.90
C PHE A 18 6.52 -29.22 7.57
N TYR A 19 5.57 -28.51 6.98
CA TYR A 19 5.05 -27.28 7.58
C TYR A 19 4.46 -27.54 8.98
N ARG A 20 3.74 -28.65 9.14
CA ARG A 20 3.12 -29.04 10.41
C ARG A 20 4.14 -29.49 11.45
N SER A 21 5.22 -30.16 11.04
CA SER A 21 6.28 -30.56 11.98
C SER A 21 7.10 -29.37 12.51
N GLN A 22 7.20 -28.28 11.74
CA GLN A 22 7.86 -27.05 12.17
C GLN A 22 6.99 -26.14 13.03
N LYS A 23 5.66 -26.34 13.02
CA LYS A 23 4.73 -25.47 13.74
C LYS A 23 4.82 -25.75 15.23
N GLN A 24 5.79 -25.11 15.88
CA GLN A 24 5.76 -24.92 17.32
C GLN A 24 4.62 -23.94 17.62
N ASP A 25 3.72 -24.31 18.53
CA ASP A 25 2.83 -23.33 19.13
C ASP A 25 3.70 -22.34 19.90
N MET A 26 4.09 -21.25 19.25
CA MET A 26 4.73 -20.12 19.91
C MET A 26 3.69 -19.46 20.80
N GLN A 27 3.47 -20.06 21.97
CA GLN A 27 2.61 -19.52 22.99
C GLN A 27 3.16 -18.16 23.40
N PHE A 28 2.27 -17.18 23.52
CA PHE A 28 2.64 -15.88 24.04
C PHE A 28 3.05 -16.02 25.51
N ILE A 29 4.24 -15.54 25.85
CA ILE A 29 4.75 -15.51 27.23
C ILE A 29 4.87 -14.05 27.65
N PRO A 30 4.00 -13.55 28.54
CA PRO A 30 4.03 -12.18 29.05
C PRO A 30 5.43 -11.76 29.52
N GLY A 31 5.94 -10.66 28.98
CA GLY A 31 7.26 -10.09 29.33
C GLY A 31 8.46 -10.74 28.64
N LYS A 32 8.29 -11.89 27.95
CA LYS A 32 9.34 -12.51 27.14
C LYS A 32 9.07 -12.38 25.64
N SER A 33 7.84 -12.65 25.21
CA SER A 33 7.45 -12.58 23.80
C SER A 33 7.40 -11.14 23.30
N TYR A 34 7.90 -10.92 22.07
CA TYR A 34 7.80 -9.64 21.39
C TYR A 34 6.45 -9.49 20.70
N ILE A 35 5.72 -8.41 21.00
CA ILE A 35 4.45 -8.07 20.35
C ILE A 35 4.76 -7.15 19.18
N SER A 36 4.70 -7.71 17.97
CA SER A 36 4.95 -6.94 16.75
C SER A 36 3.81 -5.95 16.45
N TYR A 37 4.14 -4.89 15.73
CA TYR A 37 3.18 -3.90 15.24
C TYR A 37 2.47 -4.38 13.96
N ALA A 38 3.13 -5.24 13.18
CA ALA A 38 2.61 -5.85 11.97
C ALA A 38 3.28 -7.21 11.75
N GLY A 39 2.72 -8.04 10.87
CA GLY A 39 3.33 -9.33 10.57
C GLY A 39 2.59 -10.16 9.54
N ARG A 40 3.33 -11.12 8.99
CA ARG A 40 2.85 -12.12 8.03
C ARG A 40 2.16 -13.28 8.74
N ILE A 41 0.99 -13.68 8.24
CA ILE A 41 0.21 -14.80 8.77
C ILE A 41 0.09 -15.87 7.68
N TYR A 42 0.91 -16.91 7.80
CA TYR A 42 0.95 -18.03 6.88
C TYR A 42 0.27 -19.26 7.47
N ASP A 43 -0.19 -20.15 6.58
CA ASP A 43 -0.49 -21.55 6.88
C ASP A 43 0.24 -22.43 5.84
N GLU A 44 -0.03 -23.74 5.82
CA GLU A 44 0.63 -24.64 4.88
C GLU A 44 0.38 -24.26 3.40
N LYS A 45 -0.67 -23.49 3.09
CA LYS A 45 -1.08 -23.23 1.70
C LYS A 45 -0.13 -22.30 0.98
N GLU A 46 0.46 -21.31 1.66
CA GLU A 46 1.48 -20.46 1.03
C GLU A 46 2.68 -21.29 0.62
N LEU A 47 3.16 -22.20 1.49
CA LEU A 47 4.32 -23.02 1.20
C LEU A 47 4.02 -24.06 0.12
N ILE A 48 2.85 -24.70 0.16
CA ILE A 48 2.39 -25.64 -0.88
C ILE A 48 2.34 -24.94 -2.23
N ASN A 49 1.71 -23.76 -2.31
CA ASN A 49 1.64 -23.00 -3.56
C ASN A 49 3.02 -22.58 -4.06
N LEU A 50 3.91 -22.16 -3.15
CA LEU A 50 5.29 -21.79 -3.50
C LEU A 50 6.05 -22.97 -4.11
N VAL A 51 5.99 -24.14 -3.49
CA VAL A 51 6.65 -25.35 -4.02
C VAL A 51 6.00 -25.78 -5.34
N ASP A 52 4.67 -25.71 -5.45
CA ASP A 52 3.96 -26.03 -6.69
C ASP A 52 4.36 -25.11 -7.85
N ALA A 53 4.59 -23.82 -7.61
CA ALA A 53 5.13 -22.89 -8.60
C ALA A 53 6.60 -23.19 -8.94
N SER A 54 7.41 -23.59 -7.95
CA SER A 54 8.80 -24.01 -8.18
C SER A 54 8.89 -25.26 -9.06
N LEU A 55 7.98 -26.23 -8.87
CA LEU A 55 7.91 -27.45 -9.68
C LEU A 55 7.56 -27.18 -11.15
N ASP A 56 6.90 -26.05 -11.46
CA ASP A 56 6.66 -25.65 -12.85
C ASP A 56 7.94 -25.19 -13.54
N PHE A 57 8.94 -24.75 -12.78
CA PHE A 57 10.21 -24.18 -13.25
C PHE A 57 10.06 -23.08 -14.33
N TRP A 58 8.92 -22.39 -14.34
CA TRP A 58 8.63 -21.28 -15.26
C TRP A 58 9.26 -19.96 -14.81
N LEU A 59 9.44 -19.80 -13.48
CA LEU A 59 10.12 -18.70 -12.76
C LEU A 59 9.49 -17.30 -12.92
N THR A 60 9.36 -16.82 -14.15
CA THR A 60 8.72 -15.53 -14.47
C THR A 60 7.22 -15.57 -14.22
N ALA A 61 6.53 -14.42 -14.25
CA ALA A 61 5.07 -14.38 -14.11
C ALA A 61 4.37 -15.36 -15.09
N GLY A 62 3.52 -16.22 -14.54
CA GLY A 62 2.92 -17.37 -15.21
C GLY A 62 1.47 -17.61 -14.79
N ARG A 63 1.13 -18.85 -14.46
CA ARG A 63 -0.26 -19.23 -14.16
C ARG A 63 -0.76 -18.63 -12.85
N TYR A 64 0.09 -18.54 -11.83
CA TYR A 64 -0.28 -17.98 -10.53
C TYR A 64 -0.46 -16.47 -10.62
N ALA A 65 0.39 -15.77 -11.36
CA ALA A 65 0.26 -14.34 -11.62
C ALA A 65 -1.06 -14.02 -12.33
N LYS A 66 -1.40 -14.76 -13.39
CA LYS A 66 -2.67 -14.61 -14.13
C LYS A 66 -3.88 -14.89 -13.25
N GLU A 67 -3.81 -15.95 -12.45
CA GLU A 67 -4.88 -16.28 -11.51
C GLU A 67 -5.04 -15.16 -10.46
N PHE A 68 -3.93 -14.64 -9.93
CA PHE A 68 -3.93 -13.60 -8.91
C PHE A 68 -4.53 -12.32 -9.45
N GLU A 69 -4.03 -11.81 -10.59
CA GLU A 69 -4.53 -10.60 -11.22
C GLU A 69 -6.05 -10.68 -11.46
N LYS A 70 -6.54 -11.83 -11.97
CA LYS A 70 -7.96 -12.08 -12.19
C LYS A 70 -8.77 -12.07 -10.87
N LYS A 71 -8.32 -12.82 -9.86
CA LYS A 71 -9.06 -12.95 -8.59
C LYS A 71 -9.01 -11.66 -7.77
N PHE A 72 -7.88 -10.96 -7.78
CA PHE A 72 -7.70 -9.71 -7.06
C PHE A 72 -8.52 -8.58 -7.69
N ALA A 73 -8.50 -8.46 -9.02
CA ALA A 73 -9.38 -7.54 -9.73
C ALA A 73 -10.86 -7.82 -9.44
N LYS A 74 -11.28 -9.10 -9.45
CA LYS A 74 -12.65 -9.50 -9.09
C LYS A 74 -13.00 -9.14 -7.64
N PHE A 75 -12.10 -9.35 -6.68
CA PHE A 75 -12.33 -9.02 -5.27
C PHE A 75 -12.62 -7.53 -5.06
N LEU A 76 -11.85 -6.65 -5.72
CA LEU A 76 -12.04 -5.20 -5.62
C LEU A 76 -13.16 -4.67 -6.54
N GLY A 77 -13.58 -5.42 -7.56
CA GLY A 77 -14.51 -4.95 -8.58
C GLY A 77 -13.86 -4.08 -9.66
N MET A 78 -12.58 -4.33 -9.95
CA MET A 78 -11.79 -3.64 -10.98
C MET A 78 -11.67 -4.49 -12.26
N LYS A 79 -11.48 -3.85 -13.42
CA LYS A 79 -11.31 -4.54 -14.70
C LYS A 79 -9.90 -5.08 -14.90
N TYR A 80 -8.88 -4.32 -14.51
CA TYR A 80 -7.48 -4.67 -14.74
C TYR A 80 -6.67 -4.56 -13.45
N CYS A 81 -5.88 -5.59 -13.18
CA CYS A 81 -4.87 -5.65 -12.14
C CYS A 81 -3.56 -6.07 -12.82
N LEU A 82 -2.47 -5.36 -12.53
CA LEU A 82 -1.14 -5.58 -13.10
C LEU A 82 -0.15 -5.75 -11.97
N LEU A 83 0.38 -6.96 -11.79
CA LEU A 83 1.37 -7.23 -10.75
C LEU A 83 2.70 -6.53 -11.03
N THR A 84 3.34 -6.09 -9.95
CA THR A 84 4.66 -5.47 -9.95
C THR A 84 5.42 -5.87 -8.68
N ASN A 85 6.74 -5.68 -8.64
CA ASN A 85 7.59 -6.22 -7.59
C ASN A 85 7.42 -5.62 -6.17
N SER A 86 6.69 -4.50 -6.01
CA SER A 86 6.50 -3.80 -4.73
C SER A 86 5.38 -2.75 -4.84
N GLY A 87 4.82 -2.31 -3.70
CA GLY A 87 3.91 -1.15 -3.66
C GLY A 87 4.57 0.15 -4.16
N SER A 88 5.84 0.36 -3.82
CA SER A 88 6.63 1.49 -4.31
C SER A 88 6.76 1.50 -5.84
N SER A 89 6.98 0.34 -6.45
CA SER A 89 7.00 0.23 -7.91
C SER A 89 5.61 0.39 -8.52
N ALA A 90 4.55 0.03 -7.80
CA ALA A 90 3.18 0.32 -8.23
C ALA A 90 2.93 1.84 -8.28
N ASN A 91 3.36 2.58 -7.25
CA ASN A 91 3.30 4.04 -7.21
C ASN A 91 4.12 4.70 -8.34
N LEU A 92 5.34 4.19 -8.59
CA LEU A 92 6.17 4.63 -9.70
C LEU A 92 5.46 4.46 -11.04
N LEU A 93 4.97 3.25 -11.32
CA LEU A 93 4.26 2.94 -12.56
C LEU A 93 2.98 3.79 -12.72
N ALA A 94 2.25 4.04 -11.63
CA ALA A 94 1.03 4.85 -11.66
C ALA A 94 1.30 6.28 -12.13
N ILE A 95 2.30 6.96 -11.57
CA ILE A 95 2.68 8.32 -11.98
C ILE A 95 3.35 8.31 -13.37
N SER A 96 4.34 7.44 -13.60
CA SER A 96 5.07 7.39 -14.87
C SER A 96 4.13 7.12 -16.05
N ALA A 97 3.11 6.26 -15.89
CA ALA A 97 2.11 6.00 -16.92
C ALA A 97 1.36 7.27 -17.35
N LEU A 98 1.09 8.19 -16.42
CA LEU A 98 0.40 9.44 -16.73
C LEU A 98 1.27 10.45 -17.51
N THR A 99 2.57 10.20 -17.66
CA THR A 99 3.46 11.01 -18.52
C THR A 99 3.44 10.59 -19.99
N SER A 100 2.76 9.48 -20.31
CA SER A 100 2.78 8.89 -21.64
C SER A 100 2.32 9.86 -22.74
N PRO A 101 3.03 9.94 -23.88
CA PRO A 101 2.55 10.70 -25.05
C PRO A 101 1.20 10.20 -25.57
N LYS A 102 0.83 8.94 -25.31
CA LYS A 102 -0.45 8.36 -25.74
C LYS A 102 -1.66 9.01 -25.03
N LEU A 103 -1.44 9.78 -23.95
CA LEU A 103 -2.47 10.58 -23.26
C LEU A 103 -2.65 11.99 -23.87
N GLY A 104 -1.91 12.32 -24.92
CA GLY A 104 -2.03 13.58 -25.65
C GLY A 104 -1.87 14.81 -24.75
N LYS A 105 -2.80 15.77 -24.85
CA LYS A 105 -2.76 17.02 -24.07
C LYS A 105 -2.95 16.83 -22.56
N ARG A 106 -3.50 15.68 -22.13
CA ARG A 106 -3.73 15.40 -20.70
C ARG A 106 -2.50 14.86 -19.98
N ARG A 107 -1.47 14.41 -20.70
CA ARG A 107 -0.28 13.83 -20.09
C ARG A 107 0.39 14.80 -19.10
N LEU A 108 0.96 14.24 -18.04
CA LEU A 108 1.84 14.96 -17.13
C LEU A 108 3.17 15.25 -17.81
N LYS A 109 3.73 16.44 -17.59
CA LYS A 109 5.01 16.90 -18.12
C LYS A 109 5.87 17.45 -16.98
N PRO A 110 7.21 17.47 -17.12
CA PRO A 110 8.07 18.14 -16.15
C PRO A 110 7.57 19.55 -15.81
N GLY A 111 7.52 19.86 -14.52
CA GLY A 111 6.99 21.12 -14.00
C GLY A 111 5.47 21.16 -13.75
N ASP A 112 4.70 20.17 -14.21
CA ASP A 112 3.29 20.02 -13.81
C ASP A 112 3.19 19.69 -12.32
N GLU A 113 2.09 20.12 -11.72
CA GLU A 113 1.84 20.09 -10.28
C GLU A 113 0.97 18.87 -9.90
N VAL A 114 1.39 18.16 -8.85
CA VAL A 114 0.66 17.02 -8.26
C VAL A 114 0.35 17.32 -6.80
N ILE A 115 -0.94 17.34 -6.46
CA ILE A 115 -1.40 17.61 -5.09
C ILE A 115 -1.22 16.35 -4.25
N THR A 116 -0.58 16.49 -3.09
CA THR A 116 -0.32 15.40 -2.14
C THR A 116 -0.13 15.97 -0.72
N THR A 117 0.29 15.14 0.24
CA THR A 117 0.62 15.54 1.61
C THR A 117 2.07 15.19 1.93
N ALA A 118 2.71 16.00 2.78
CA ALA A 118 4.04 15.69 3.32
C ALA A 118 3.97 14.64 4.45
N CYS A 119 2.77 14.37 4.97
CA CYS A 119 2.53 13.40 6.02
C CYS A 119 2.25 12.01 5.44
N GLY A 120 3.27 11.18 5.32
CA GLY A 120 3.07 9.85 4.73
C GLY A 120 4.35 9.05 4.45
N PHE A 121 4.22 8.09 3.55
CA PHE A 121 5.29 7.19 3.14
C PHE A 121 6.07 7.79 1.96
N PRO A 122 7.42 7.69 1.93
CA PRO A 122 8.24 8.34 0.92
C PRO A 122 7.88 7.95 -0.51
N THR A 123 7.51 6.69 -0.77
CA THR A 123 7.26 6.23 -2.15
C THR A 123 5.88 6.56 -2.69
N THR A 124 5.04 7.27 -1.94
CA THR A 124 3.90 8.02 -2.48
C THR A 124 4.37 9.36 -3.08
N LEU A 125 5.41 9.98 -2.51
CA LEU A 125 5.99 11.25 -2.99
C LEU A 125 7.03 11.03 -4.11
N ASN A 126 7.95 10.07 -3.94
CA ASN A 126 9.12 9.92 -4.80
C ASN A 126 8.81 9.83 -6.31
N PRO A 127 7.75 9.12 -6.76
CA PRO A 127 7.40 9.07 -8.18
C PRO A 127 7.10 10.44 -8.80
N ILE A 128 6.56 11.38 -8.02
CA ILE A 128 6.30 12.76 -8.45
C ILE A 128 7.65 13.41 -8.81
N LEU A 129 8.61 13.33 -7.89
CA LEU A 129 9.95 13.90 -8.04
C LEU A 129 10.74 13.23 -9.17
N GLN A 130 10.71 11.90 -9.24
CA GLN A 130 11.43 11.09 -10.25
C GLN A 130 10.95 11.36 -11.68
N ASN A 131 9.72 11.86 -11.85
CA ASN A 131 9.17 12.28 -13.14
C ASN A 131 9.28 13.80 -13.37
N ASN A 132 10.09 14.50 -12.56
CA ASN A 132 10.31 15.95 -12.61
C ASN A 132 9.03 16.79 -12.45
N LEU A 133 8.06 16.26 -11.70
CA LEU A 133 6.82 16.95 -11.36
C LEU A 133 7.00 17.71 -10.04
N VAL A 134 6.12 18.69 -9.80
CA VAL A 134 6.18 19.54 -8.60
C VAL A 134 5.10 19.09 -7.60
N PRO A 135 5.46 18.51 -6.44
CA PRO A 135 4.49 18.22 -5.40
C PRO A 135 3.93 19.52 -4.80
N VAL A 136 2.62 19.54 -4.60
CA VAL A 136 1.90 20.62 -3.92
C VAL A 136 1.35 20.04 -2.63
N PHE A 137 2.00 20.38 -1.52
CA PHE A 137 1.71 19.83 -0.21
C PHE A 137 0.57 20.57 0.47
N ILE A 138 -0.34 19.77 1.03
CA ILE A 138 -1.43 20.23 1.89
C ILE A 138 -1.33 19.46 3.20
N ASP A 139 -1.62 20.16 4.29
CA ASP A 139 -1.60 19.59 5.63
C ASP A 139 -2.64 18.47 5.82
N VAL A 140 -2.55 17.74 6.92
CA VAL A 140 -3.50 16.68 7.28
C VAL A 140 -4.53 17.14 8.32
N GLU A 141 -5.65 16.44 8.41
CA GLU A 141 -6.61 16.58 9.50
C GLU A 141 -6.23 15.66 10.66
N LEU A 142 -6.24 16.19 11.90
CA LEU A 142 -6.02 15.38 13.09
C LEU A 142 -7.19 14.41 13.30
N GLY A 143 -6.88 13.22 13.80
CA GLY A 143 -7.85 12.15 14.04
C GLY A 143 -8.05 11.24 12.84
N THR A 144 -8.22 11.78 11.63
CA THR A 144 -8.23 10.96 10.41
C THR A 144 -6.83 10.71 9.86
N TYR A 145 -5.92 11.67 10.05
CA TYR A 145 -4.53 11.73 9.54
C TYR A 145 -4.44 11.64 8.01
N ASN A 146 -5.54 11.98 7.34
CA ASN A 146 -5.62 12.13 5.91
C ASN A 146 -5.47 13.60 5.53
N ILE A 147 -5.14 13.86 4.26
CA ILE A 147 -5.04 15.20 3.69
C ILE A 147 -6.29 16.05 3.96
N ASP A 148 -6.11 17.32 4.30
CA ASP A 148 -7.20 18.30 4.45
C ASP A 148 -7.74 18.70 3.07
N ILE A 149 -8.79 18.00 2.66
CA ILE A 149 -9.41 18.14 1.35
C ILE A 149 -10.04 19.52 1.16
N SER A 150 -10.40 20.22 2.24
CA SER A 150 -11.01 21.55 2.16
C SER A 150 -10.05 22.59 1.56
N LYS A 151 -8.74 22.35 1.64
CA LYS A 151 -7.70 23.23 1.10
C LYS A 151 -7.35 22.95 -0.36
N ILE A 152 -7.74 21.79 -0.92
CA ILE A 152 -7.32 21.36 -2.27
C ILE A 152 -7.70 22.38 -3.34
N GLU A 153 -8.95 22.87 -3.39
CA GLU A 153 -9.36 23.78 -4.47
C GLU A 153 -8.54 25.08 -4.51
N LYS A 154 -8.02 25.54 -3.38
CA LYS A 154 -7.21 26.77 -3.27
C LYS A 154 -5.81 26.62 -3.88
N THR A 155 -5.34 25.40 -4.08
CA THR A 155 -3.99 25.14 -4.62
C THR A 155 -3.98 24.90 -6.12
N ILE A 156 -5.15 24.77 -6.73
CA ILE A 156 -5.28 24.41 -8.14
C ILE A 156 -4.81 25.58 -9.01
N THR A 157 -3.88 25.28 -9.91
CA THR A 157 -3.38 26.20 -10.93
C THR A 157 -3.55 25.58 -12.32
N LYS A 158 -3.19 26.33 -13.37
CA LYS A 158 -3.12 25.79 -14.75
C LYS A 158 -2.13 24.63 -14.91
N ARG A 159 -1.16 24.50 -13.98
CA ARG A 159 -0.17 23.41 -13.95
C ARG A 159 -0.63 22.21 -13.14
N THR A 160 -1.69 22.31 -12.35
CA THR A 160 -2.20 21.16 -11.59
C THR A 160 -2.78 20.11 -12.53
N LYS A 161 -2.27 18.87 -12.45
CA LYS A 161 -2.70 17.77 -13.33
C LYS A 161 -3.21 16.54 -12.59
N ALA A 162 -2.78 16.34 -11.35
CA ALA A 162 -3.15 15.14 -10.61
C ALA A 162 -3.27 15.40 -9.10
N ILE A 163 -4.04 14.53 -8.45
CA ILE A 163 -4.07 14.34 -7.01
C ILE A 163 -3.53 12.92 -6.76
N PHE A 164 -2.50 12.78 -5.94
CA PHE A 164 -1.93 11.49 -5.56
C PHE A 164 -1.82 11.39 -4.04
N ILE A 165 -2.64 10.53 -3.46
CA ILE A 165 -2.85 10.48 -2.01
C ILE A 165 -3.02 9.04 -1.54
N ALA A 166 -2.52 8.77 -0.33
CA ALA A 166 -2.75 7.51 0.35
C ALA A 166 -3.99 7.58 1.26
N HIS A 167 -4.63 6.43 1.45
CA HIS A 167 -5.58 6.23 2.54
C HIS A 167 -4.81 5.81 3.80
N THR A 168 -4.31 6.82 4.53
CA THR A 168 -3.33 6.65 5.61
C THR A 168 -3.76 5.61 6.64
N LEU A 169 -2.91 4.60 6.88
CA LEU A 169 -3.13 3.49 7.82
C LEU A 169 -4.47 2.75 7.64
N GLY A 170 -5.02 2.76 6.44
CA GLY A 170 -6.27 2.08 6.12
C GLY A 170 -7.52 2.96 6.26
N ASN A 171 -7.39 4.18 6.77
CA ASN A 171 -8.52 5.11 6.88
C ASN A 171 -8.79 5.79 5.55
N PRO A 172 -9.96 5.58 4.91
CA PRO A 172 -10.26 6.21 3.63
C PRO A 172 -10.25 7.74 3.72
N VAL A 173 -9.79 8.41 2.67
CA VAL A 173 -9.95 9.86 2.50
C VAL A 173 -11.42 10.20 2.18
N ASP A 174 -11.82 11.47 2.29
CA ASP A 174 -13.18 11.89 1.89
C ASP A 174 -13.34 11.88 0.35
N LEU A 175 -13.61 10.70 -0.17
CA LEU A 175 -13.67 10.42 -1.61
C LEU A 175 -14.78 11.19 -2.32
N ASP A 176 -15.91 11.50 -1.65
CA ASP A 176 -16.97 12.34 -2.22
C ASP A 176 -16.41 13.69 -2.67
N LYS A 177 -15.65 14.35 -1.79
CA LYS A 177 -15.07 15.68 -2.07
C LYS A 177 -13.95 15.61 -3.10
N ILE A 178 -13.02 14.65 -2.95
CA ILE A 178 -11.90 14.50 -3.88
C ILE A 178 -12.37 14.21 -5.30
N LEU A 179 -13.35 13.32 -5.48
CA LEU A 179 -13.89 13.00 -6.80
C LEU A 179 -14.59 14.20 -7.44
N LYS A 180 -15.33 14.99 -6.64
CA LYS A 180 -15.95 16.23 -7.12
C LYS A 180 -14.90 17.21 -7.64
N ILE A 181 -13.82 17.42 -6.89
CA ILE A 181 -12.71 18.30 -7.28
C ILE A 181 -12.01 17.77 -8.53
N ALA A 182 -11.60 16.50 -8.53
CA ALA A 182 -10.90 15.88 -9.65
C ALA A 182 -11.71 15.98 -10.95
N LYS A 183 -13.03 15.76 -10.88
CA LYS A 183 -13.92 15.93 -12.03
C LYS A 183 -14.03 17.40 -12.47
N LYS A 184 -14.25 18.33 -11.54
CA LYS A 184 -14.42 19.78 -11.82
C LYS A 184 -13.21 20.36 -12.56
N TYR A 185 -11.99 19.95 -12.20
CA TYR A 185 -10.75 20.47 -12.76
C TYR A 185 -10.07 19.52 -13.74
N ASN A 186 -10.73 18.42 -14.11
CA ASN A 186 -10.20 17.38 -15.02
C ASN A 186 -8.81 16.85 -14.59
N LEU A 187 -8.63 16.63 -13.29
CA LEU A 187 -7.40 16.11 -12.71
C LEU A 187 -7.41 14.57 -12.72
N PHE A 188 -6.23 13.98 -12.91
CA PHE A 188 -6.06 12.57 -12.57
C PHE A 188 -6.17 12.39 -11.05
N LEU A 189 -6.71 11.24 -10.65
CA LEU A 189 -6.75 10.82 -9.26
C LEU A 189 -6.06 9.47 -9.18
N ILE A 190 -5.03 9.40 -8.35
CA ILE A 190 -4.34 8.16 -8.02
C ILE A 190 -4.59 7.87 -6.55
N GLU A 191 -5.17 6.71 -6.27
CA GLU A 191 -5.37 6.21 -4.92
C GLU A 191 -4.19 5.31 -4.53
N ASP A 192 -3.32 5.78 -3.64
CA ASP A 192 -2.38 4.89 -2.97
C ASP A 192 -3.14 4.06 -1.92
N ASN A 193 -3.43 2.82 -2.31
CA ASN A 193 -4.22 1.88 -1.54
C ASN A 193 -3.32 0.80 -0.90
N CYS A 194 -2.02 1.08 -0.72
CA CYS A 194 -1.08 0.13 -0.11
C CYS A 194 -1.55 -0.30 1.28
N ASP A 195 -1.85 0.64 2.16
CA ASP A 195 -2.23 0.38 3.56
C ASP A 195 -3.74 0.24 3.79
N SER A 196 -4.56 0.17 2.74
CA SER A 196 -6.03 0.24 2.85
C SER A 196 -6.75 -0.87 2.10
N LEU A 197 -6.06 -1.99 1.85
CA LEU A 197 -6.67 -3.14 1.22
C LEU A 197 -7.86 -3.66 2.06
N GLY A 198 -9.05 -3.63 1.46
CA GLY A 198 -10.30 -4.05 2.09
C GLY A 198 -11.07 -2.95 2.81
N SER A 199 -10.53 -1.73 2.90
CA SER A 199 -11.29 -0.57 3.36
C SER A 199 -12.42 -0.25 2.39
N LYS A 200 -13.53 0.28 2.90
CA LYS A 200 -14.66 0.70 2.08
C LYS A 200 -15.03 2.16 2.32
N TYR A 201 -15.55 2.81 1.29
CA TYR A 201 -16.21 4.11 1.37
C TYR A 201 -17.56 3.99 0.67
N LYS A 202 -18.66 4.27 1.38
CA LYS A 202 -20.04 4.04 0.90
C LYS A 202 -20.25 2.65 0.28
N GLY A 203 -19.76 1.60 0.97
CA GLY A 203 -19.92 0.20 0.56
C GLY A 203 -19.02 -0.27 -0.60
N ARG A 204 -18.30 0.63 -1.28
CA ARG A 204 -17.33 0.29 -2.34
C ARG A 204 -15.92 0.25 -1.79
N TYR A 205 -15.09 -0.70 -2.26
CA TYR A 205 -13.70 -0.79 -1.84
C TYR A 205 -12.90 0.46 -2.26
N THR A 206 -12.01 0.92 -1.39
CA THR A 206 -11.01 1.94 -1.74
C THR A 206 -10.05 1.43 -2.82
N GLY A 207 -9.45 2.34 -3.59
CA GLY A 207 -8.67 1.98 -4.77
C GLY A 207 -9.53 1.68 -6.02
N THR A 208 -10.83 1.98 -5.98
CA THR A 208 -11.76 1.74 -7.10
C THR A 208 -12.43 3.01 -7.64
N PHE A 209 -12.02 4.17 -7.15
CA PHE A 209 -12.66 5.47 -7.42
C PHE A 209 -11.83 6.32 -8.39
N GLY A 210 -10.50 6.27 -8.26
CA GLY A 210 -9.56 7.00 -9.10
C GLY A 210 -9.34 6.39 -10.48
N HIS A 211 -8.44 7.02 -11.22
CA HIS A 211 -8.03 6.56 -12.56
C HIS A 211 -7.06 5.37 -12.46
N ILE A 212 -6.17 5.41 -11.46
CA ILE A 212 -5.20 4.37 -11.14
C ILE A 212 -5.20 4.18 -9.63
N SER A 213 -5.05 2.95 -9.16
CA SER A 213 -4.76 2.68 -7.75
C SER A 213 -3.61 1.70 -7.60
N THR A 214 -3.01 1.69 -6.42
CA THR A 214 -1.82 0.88 -6.12
C THR A 214 -2.02 0.09 -4.85
N CYS A 215 -1.44 -1.12 -4.79
CA CYS A 215 -1.44 -1.96 -3.59
C CYS A 215 -0.04 -2.51 -3.34
N SER A 216 0.25 -2.79 -2.07
CA SER A 216 1.50 -3.38 -1.61
C SER A 216 1.25 -4.74 -0.96
N PHE A 217 2.18 -5.66 -1.20
CA PHE A 217 2.19 -7.02 -0.65
C PHE A 217 3.48 -7.29 0.14
N TYR A 218 4.08 -6.25 0.72
CA TYR A 218 5.18 -6.37 1.69
C TYR A 218 4.65 -6.96 3.02
N PRO A 219 5.45 -7.67 3.84
CA PRO A 219 4.96 -8.51 4.95
C PRO A 219 4.20 -7.78 6.06
N ALA A 220 4.30 -6.46 6.16
CA ALA A 220 3.52 -5.66 7.10
C ALA A 220 2.04 -5.46 6.68
N HIS A 221 1.71 -5.64 5.39
CA HIS A 221 0.41 -5.30 4.81
C HIS A 221 -0.66 -6.36 5.05
N HIS A 222 -1.86 -6.13 4.52
CA HIS A 222 -3.03 -7.00 4.72
C HIS A 222 -2.82 -8.41 4.20
N ILE A 223 -2.10 -8.55 3.09
CA ILE A 223 -1.62 -9.81 2.52
C ILE A 223 -0.18 -9.61 2.05
N THR A 224 0.55 -10.70 1.80
CA THR A 224 1.94 -10.59 1.37
C THR A 224 2.34 -11.58 0.27
N MET A 225 3.38 -11.23 -0.47
CA MET A 225 4.12 -12.08 -1.40
C MET A 225 5.61 -12.18 -1.01
N GLY A 226 5.97 -11.80 0.22
CA GLY A 226 7.34 -11.42 0.57
C GLY A 226 7.63 -10.01 0.06
N GLU A 227 7.87 -9.88 -1.24
CA GLU A 227 7.89 -8.59 -1.94
C GLU A 227 6.84 -8.64 -3.06
N GLY A 228 6.09 -7.56 -3.25
CA GLY A 228 5.08 -7.49 -4.30
C GLY A 228 4.19 -6.26 -4.22
N GLY A 229 3.50 -5.98 -5.30
CA GLY A 229 2.48 -4.95 -5.40
C GLY A 229 1.63 -5.11 -6.66
N ALA A 230 0.64 -4.25 -6.81
CA ALA A 230 -0.23 -4.24 -7.97
C ALA A 230 -0.63 -2.82 -8.35
N VAL A 231 -0.77 -2.57 -9.65
CA VAL A 231 -1.42 -1.38 -10.20
C VAL A 231 -2.79 -1.79 -10.75
N LEU A 232 -3.84 -1.07 -10.40
CA LEU A 232 -5.20 -1.35 -10.88
C LEU A 232 -5.77 -0.16 -11.64
N THR A 233 -6.58 -0.45 -12.65
CA THR A 233 -7.31 0.56 -13.41
C THR A 233 -8.52 -0.06 -14.12
N ASN A 234 -9.50 0.77 -14.46
CA ASN A 234 -10.62 0.39 -15.31
C ASN A 234 -10.44 0.84 -16.78
N ASP A 235 -9.39 1.61 -17.07
CA ASP A 235 -9.12 2.18 -18.38
C ASP A 235 -8.17 1.26 -19.18
N PRO A 236 -8.61 0.72 -20.34
CA PRO A 236 -7.77 -0.15 -21.18
C PRO A 236 -6.55 0.58 -21.77
N LEU A 237 -6.63 1.89 -22.02
CA LEU A 237 -5.49 2.68 -22.48
C LEU A 237 -4.44 2.81 -21.38
N LEU A 238 -4.85 3.13 -20.15
CA LEU A 238 -3.93 3.18 -18.99
C LEU A 238 -3.31 1.82 -18.73
N LYS A 239 -4.10 0.73 -18.78
CA LYS A 239 -3.58 -0.64 -18.67
C LYS A 239 -2.43 -0.88 -19.66
N ARG A 240 -2.62 -0.55 -20.94
CA ARG A 240 -1.61 -0.74 -21.99
C ARG A 240 -0.35 0.09 -21.73
N ILE A 241 -0.52 1.34 -21.29
CA ILE A 241 0.60 2.22 -20.97
C ILE A 241 1.39 1.68 -19.76
N ILE A 242 0.71 1.30 -18.69
CA ILE A 242 1.33 0.76 -17.47
C ILE A 242 2.13 -0.52 -17.79
N LEU A 243 1.54 -1.44 -18.58
CA LEU A 243 2.25 -2.64 -19.05
C LEU A 243 3.53 -2.29 -19.80
N SER A 244 3.46 -1.32 -20.72
CA SER A 244 4.64 -0.87 -21.47
C SER A 244 5.72 -0.35 -20.52
N PHE A 245 5.40 0.55 -19.58
CA PHE A 245 6.38 1.04 -18.59
C PHE A 245 6.95 -0.08 -17.71
N ARG A 246 6.15 -1.07 -17.32
CA ARG A 246 6.61 -2.20 -16.49
C ARG A 246 7.52 -3.18 -17.27
N ASP A 247 7.28 -3.31 -18.57
CA ASP A 247 7.84 -4.33 -19.44
C ASP A 247 8.82 -3.71 -20.47
N TRP A 248 9.88 -3.11 -19.93
CA TRP A 248 11.03 -2.51 -20.64
C TRP A 248 10.69 -1.30 -21.52
N GLY A 249 9.47 -0.77 -21.46
CA GLY A 249 9.01 0.27 -22.37
C GLY A 249 8.54 -0.26 -23.72
N ARG A 250 8.46 -1.59 -23.88
CA ARG A 250 8.11 -2.27 -25.13
C ARG A 250 6.69 -1.88 -25.58
N ASP A 251 6.50 -1.60 -26.86
CA ASP A 251 5.18 -1.26 -27.44
C ASP A 251 4.30 -2.52 -27.63
N CYS A 252 4.93 -3.66 -27.89
CA CYS A 252 4.24 -4.93 -28.07
C CYS A 252 3.62 -5.45 -26.77
N TRP A 253 2.32 -5.74 -26.82
CA TRP A 253 1.51 -6.19 -25.68
C TRP A 253 1.29 -7.71 -25.63
N CYS A 254 2.01 -8.49 -26.45
CA CYS A 254 1.92 -9.94 -26.41
C CYS A 254 2.30 -10.49 -25.03
N GLU A 255 1.51 -11.44 -24.55
CA GLU A 255 1.77 -12.19 -23.30
C GLU A 255 3.18 -12.80 -23.29
N PRO A 256 3.80 -13.01 -22.11
CA PRO A 256 5.03 -13.78 -21.98
C PRO A 256 4.89 -15.16 -22.66
N GLY A 257 5.91 -15.56 -23.41
CA GLY A 257 5.91 -16.81 -24.19
C GLY A 257 5.04 -16.79 -25.45
N LYS A 258 4.34 -15.69 -25.78
CA LYS A 258 3.59 -15.55 -27.03
C LYS A 258 4.23 -14.53 -27.97
N ASP A 259 4.11 -14.82 -29.26
CA ASP A 259 4.60 -13.98 -30.35
C ASP A 259 3.43 -13.51 -31.22
N ASN A 260 3.58 -12.31 -31.78
CA ASN A 260 2.67 -11.75 -32.78
C ASN A 260 1.17 -11.74 -32.43
N THR A 261 0.79 -11.77 -31.15
CA THR A 261 -0.60 -11.54 -30.71
C THR A 261 -1.11 -10.16 -31.15
N CYS A 262 -0.20 -9.21 -31.39
CA CYS A 262 -0.51 -7.90 -31.95
C CYS A 262 -0.81 -7.91 -33.46
N GLY A 263 -0.47 -8.98 -34.19
CA GLY A 263 -0.59 -9.06 -35.66
C GLY A 263 0.33 -8.11 -36.44
N LYS A 264 1.35 -7.55 -35.78
CA LYS A 264 2.21 -6.49 -36.33
C LYS A 264 3.71 -6.75 -36.16
N ARG A 265 4.15 -7.95 -35.76
CA ARG A 265 5.54 -8.21 -35.37
C ARG A 265 6.58 -7.73 -36.39
N PHE A 266 6.35 -7.97 -37.68
CA PHE A 266 7.25 -7.59 -38.78
C PHE A 266 6.52 -6.86 -39.91
N SER A 267 5.34 -6.29 -39.63
CA SER A 267 4.39 -5.84 -40.68
C SER A 267 4.10 -4.35 -40.65
N TRP A 268 5.03 -3.56 -40.11
CA TRP A 268 4.92 -2.11 -40.00
C TRP A 268 6.26 -1.46 -39.64
N GLN A 269 6.25 -0.13 -39.62
CA GLN A 269 7.37 0.71 -39.22
C GLN A 269 6.91 1.66 -38.10
N LEU A 270 7.72 1.78 -37.05
CA LEU A 270 7.49 2.69 -35.93
C LEU A 270 8.71 3.60 -35.73
N GLY A 271 8.47 4.89 -35.56
CA GLY A 271 9.55 5.87 -35.43
C GLY A 271 10.49 5.86 -36.65
N LYS A 272 11.79 5.89 -36.39
CA LYS A 272 12.85 5.83 -37.43
C LYS A 272 13.47 4.44 -37.58
N LEU A 273 12.88 3.40 -36.96
CA LEU A 273 13.32 2.02 -37.15
C LEU A 273 13.06 1.56 -38.59
N PRO A 274 13.81 0.57 -39.11
CA PRO A 274 13.53 0.03 -40.44
C PRO A 274 12.15 -0.65 -40.48
N PHE A 275 11.52 -0.68 -41.66
CA PHE A 275 10.29 -1.43 -41.85
C PHE A 275 10.50 -2.91 -41.51
N GLY A 276 9.56 -3.48 -40.74
CA GLY A 276 9.63 -4.88 -40.33
C GLY A 276 10.55 -5.16 -39.15
N TYR A 277 11.05 -4.14 -38.44
CA TYR A 277 11.77 -4.35 -37.18
C TYR A 277 10.89 -5.06 -36.14
N ASP A 278 11.46 -6.01 -35.38
CA ASP A 278 10.68 -6.84 -34.46
C ASP A 278 9.93 -5.98 -33.44
N HIS A 279 8.60 -6.08 -33.42
CA HIS A 279 7.77 -5.35 -32.47
C HIS A 279 8.09 -5.70 -31.01
N LYS A 280 8.65 -6.89 -30.73
CA LYS A 280 9.18 -7.23 -29.38
C LYS A 280 10.38 -6.38 -28.96
N TYR A 281 11.13 -5.83 -29.91
CA TYR A 281 12.27 -4.96 -29.66
C TYR A 281 12.00 -3.51 -30.05
N THR A 282 10.73 -3.15 -30.19
CA THR A 282 10.31 -1.77 -30.39
C THR A 282 9.78 -1.19 -29.07
N TYR A 283 10.35 -0.07 -28.64
CA TYR A 283 10.05 0.56 -27.35
C TYR A 283 9.30 1.89 -27.57
N SER A 284 8.13 2.03 -26.95
CA SER A 284 7.28 3.24 -27.05
C SER A 284 7.33 4.14 -25.81
N HIS A 285 7.94 3.66 -24.73
CA HIS A 285 8.15 4.40 -23.49
C HIS A 285 9.56 4.17 -22.98
N ILE A 286 10.05 5.07 -22.13
CA ILE A 286 11.25 4.85 -21.32
C ILE A 286 10.79 4.06 -20.08
N GLY A 287 10.83 2.73 -20.19
CA GLY A 287 10.30 1.83 -19.18
C GLY A 287 11.34 1.24 -18.23
N TYR A 288 10.88 0.27 -17.45
CA TYR A 288 11.60 -0.43 -16.39
C TYR A 288 11.43 -1.94 -16.55
N ASN A 289 11.98 -2.73 -15.63
CA ASN A 289 11.61 -4.14 -15.48
C ASN A 289 11.16 -4.40 -14.05
N LEU A 290 9.86 -4.23 -13.79
CA LEU A 290 9.30 -4.27 -12.44
C LEU A 290 8.34 -5.45 -12.24
N LYS A 291 8.50 -6.52 -13.04
CA LYS A 291 7.67 -7.73 -12.95
C LYS A 291 7.94 -8.54 -11.68
N VAL A 292 6.97 -9.38 -11.32
CA VAL A 292 7.11 -10.42 -10.28
C VAL A 292 7.47 -11.77 -10.90
N THR A 293 7.93 -12.69 -10.05
CA THR A 293 8.00 -14.13 -10.32
C THR A 293 6.64 -14.80 -10.09
N ASP A 294 6.43 -15.99 -10.66
CA ASP A 294 5.20 -16.75 -10.37
C ASP A 294 5.17 -17.26 -8.92
N MET A 295 6.35 -17.48 -8.33
CA MET A 295 6.52 -17.89 -6.93
C MET A 295 5.94 -16.86 -5.95
N GLN A 296 6.21 -15.57 -6.19
CA GLN A 296 5.60 -14.47 -5.42
C GLN A 296 4.07 -14.50 -5.55
N ALA A 297 3.57 -14.63 -6.79
CA ALA A 297 2.13 -14.66 -7.05
C ALA A 297 1.44 -15.89 -6.41
N ALA A 298 2.13 -17.03 -6.33
CA ALA A 298 1.62 -18.26 -5.73
C ALA A 298 1.32 -18.10 -4.23
N ILE A 299 2.22 -17.42 -3.49
CA ILE A 299 1.99 -17.01 -2.10
C ILE A 299 0.78 -16.09 -2.02
N GLY A 300 0.71 -15.10 -2.92
CA GLY A 300 -0.41 -14.16 -2.98
C GLY A 300 -1.77 -14.84 -3.20
N ILE A 301 -1.85 -15.91 -3.99
CA ILE A 301 -3.10 -16.68 -4.19
C ILE A 301 -3.59 -17.32 -2.89
N ALA A 302 -2.68 -17.87 -2.08
CA ALA A 302 -3.05 -18.43 -0.79
C ALA A 302 -3.52 -17.33 0.19
N GLN A 303 -2.81 -16.20 0.23
CA GLN A 303 -3.15 -15.06 1.07
C GLN A 303 -4.47 -14.39 0.67
N LEU A 304 -4.76 -14.28 -0.62
CA LEU A 304 -5.99 -13.65 -1.12
C LEU A 304 -7.25 -14.38 -0.62
N LYS A 305 -7.18 -15.70 -0.41
CA LYS A 305 -8.27 -16.48 0.19
C LYS A 305 -8.52 -16.12 1.66
N LYS A 306 -7.50 -15.60 2.36
CA LYS A 306 -7.56 -15.22 3.79
C LYS A 306 -7.96 -13.76 3.99
N LEU A 307 -7.83 -12.92 2.94
CA LEU A 307 -8.05 -11.48 3.01
C LEU A 307 -9.39 -11.08 3.66
N PRO A 308 -10.56 -11.67 3.32
CA PRO A 308 -11.82 -11.32 4.00
C PRO A 308 -11.73 -11.47 5.52
N LYS A 309 -11.13 -12.56 6.00
CA LYS A 309 -10.95 -12.80 7.44
C LYS A 309 -9.96 -11.83 8.06
N PHE A 310 -8.87 -11.51 7.37
CA PHE A 310 -7.90 -10.53 7.85
C PHE A 310 -8.53 -9.14 8.05
N ILE A 311 -9.41 -8.72 7.14
CA ILE A 311 -10.15 -7.45 7.26
C ILE A 311 -11.02 -7.46 8.52
N GLU A 312 -11.78 -8.53 8.75
CA GLU A 312 -12.62 -8.68 9.95
C GLU A 312 -11.82 -8.62 11.25
N VAL A 313 -10.71 -9.37 11.32
CA VAL A 313 -9.87 -9.42 12.52
C VAL A 313 -9.23 -8.06 12.79
N ARG A 314 -8.76 -7.35 11.76
CA ARG A 314 -8.23 -5.97 11.90
C ARG A 314 -9.28 -5.02 12.48
N LYS A 315 -10.52 -5.07 11.99
CA LYS A 315 -11.64 -4.26 12.53
C LYS A 315 -11.94 -4.62 13.99
N LYS A 316 -11.96 -5.91 14.34
CA LYS A 316 -12.16 -6.40 15.71
C LYS A 316 -11.05 -5.91 16.65
N ASN A 317 -9.80 -6.10 16.25
CA ASN A 317 -8.62 -5.72 17.05
C ASN A 317 -8.56 -4.21 17.26
N PHE A 318 -8.81 -3.41 16.22
CA PHE A 318 -8.91 -1.96 16.34
C PHE A 318 -9.99 -1.54 17.36
N THR A 319 -11.19 -2.13 17.26
CA THR A 319 -12.31 -1.82 18.19
C THR A 319 -11.95 -2.19 19.63
N TYR A 320 -11.30 -3.33 19.84
CA TYR A 320 -10.83 -3.77 21.15
C TYR A 320 -9.87 -2.77 21.80
N LEU A 321 -8.88 -2.30 21.03
CA LEU A 321 -7.88 -1.31 21.47
C LEU A 321 -8.54 0.05 21.73
N TYR A 322 -9.37 0.51 20.78
CA TYR A 322 -10.08 1.79 20.88
C TYR A 322 -10.87 1.90 22.18
N ASN A 323 -11.75 0.94 22.45
CA ASN A 323 -12.62 0.97 23.63
C ASN A 323 -11.84 1.00 24.96
N ARG A 324 -10.66 0.37 25.01
CA ARG A 324 -9.83 0.30 26.23
C ARG A 324 -8.92 1.50 26.40
N LEU A 325 -8.51 2.13 25.31
CA LEU A 325 -7.66 3.33 25.33
C LEU A 325 -8.47 4.62 25.40
N LYS A 326 -9.77 4.61 25.07
CA LYS A 326 -10.66 5.78 25.11
C LYS A 326 -10.66 6.52 26.44
N LYS A 327 -10.58 5.80 27.56
CA LYS A 327 -10.51 6.42 28.90
C LYS A 327 -9.29 7.33 29.13
N TYR A 328 -8.27 7.26 28.27
CA TYR A 328 -7.11 8.14 28.30
C TYR A 328 -7.21 9.29 27.29
N GLU A 329 -8.39 9.61 26.77
CA GLU A 329 -8.62 10.70 25.81
C GLU A 329 -8.26 12.11 26.36
N LYS A 330 -8.09 12.25 27.68
CA LYS A 330 -7.48 13.45 28.28
C LYS A 330 -6.05 13.67 27.75
N TYR A 331 -5.30 12.61 27.49
CA TYR A 331 -3.91 12.64 27.04
C TYR A 331 -3.73 12.27 25.56
N PHE A 332 -4.67 11.51 24.99
CA PHE A 332 -4.60 11.04 23.60
C PHE A 332 -5.67 11.71 22.72
N ALA A 333 -5.29 12.06 21.50
CA ALA A 333 -6.27 12.19 20.42
C ALA A 333 -6.32 10.84 19.69
N LEU A 334 -7.42 10.11 19.89
CA LEU A 334 -7.63 8.79 19.29
C LEU A 334 -8.15 8.91 17.84
N PRO A 335 -7.85 7.90 16.99
CA PRO A 335 -8.23 7.92 15.59
C PRO A 335 -9.73 7.94 15.40
N GLN A 336 -10.14 8.63 14.33
CA GLN A 336 -11.52 8.69 13.88
C GLN A 336 -11.59 8.15 12.45
N ALA A 337 -12.49 7.19 12.23
CA ALA A 337 -12.81 6.76 10.89
C ALA A 337 -13.42 7.94 10.11
N THR A 338 -12.98 8.13 8.88
CA THR A 338 -13.59 9.14 8.00
C THR A 338 -15.08 8.86 7.84
N LYS A 339 -15.91 9.91 7.78
CA LYS A 339 -17.36 9.77 7.64
C LYS A 339 -17.71 8.92 6.41
N LYS A 340 -18.73 8.06 6.54
CA LYS A 340 -19.22 7.13 5.50
C LYS A 340 -18.20 6.06 5.07
N SER A 341 -17.18 5.80 5.88
CA SER A 341 -16.14 4.81 5.61
C SER A 341 -16.17 3.63 6.57
N GLU A 342 -15.62 2.52 6.13
CA GLU A 342 -15.32 1.34 6.93
C GLU A 342 -13.82 0.99 6.77
N PRO A 343 -12.95 1.55 7.60
CA PRO A 343 -11.51 1.29 7.50
C PRO A 343 -11.15 -0.17 7.78
N SER A 344 -10.30 -0.73 6.93
CA SER A 344 -9.52 -1.94 7.16
C SER A 344 -8.18 -1.50 7.75
N TRP A 345 -8.17 -1.18 9.04
CA TRP A 345 -7.03 -0.55 9.71
C TRP A 345 -5.73 -1.33 9.54
N PHE A 346 -4.69 -0.64 9.06
CA PHE A 346 -3.34 -1.17 8.97
C PHE A 346 -2.68 -1.26 10.35
N GLY A 347 -2.87 -0.23 11.16
CA GLY A 347 -2.40 -0.09 12.53
C GLY A 347 -3.32 0.81 13.36
N PHE A 348 -2.99 0.98 14.64
CA PHE A 348 -3.75 1.81 15.58
C PHE A 348 -2.93 3.05 15.94
N PRO A 349 -3.15 4.20 15.28
CA PRO A 349 -2.43 5.44 15.60
C PRO A 349 -2.91 6.05 16.92
N ILE A 350 -1.99 6.72 17.61
CA ILE A 350 -2.20 7.40 18.88
C ILE A 350 -1.40 8.69 18.83
N LEU A 351 -2.10 9.83 18.84
CA LEU A 351 -1.47 11.14 18.97
C LEU A 351 -1.45 11.57 20.43
N ILE A 352 -0.28 11.91 20.96
CA ILE A 352 -0.14 12.52 22.28
C ILE A 352 -0.53 14.00 22.20
N LYS A 353 -1.48 14.44 23.02
CA LYS A 353 -1.86 15.85 23.09
C LYS A 353 -0.72 16.67 23.67
N GLU A 354 -0.53 17.90 23.20
CA GLU A 354 0.56 18.79 23.62
C GLU A 354 0.51 19.12 25.13
N ASN A 355 -0.67 19.07 25.74
CA ASN A 355 -0.86 19.29 27.18
C ASN A 355 -0.73 18.02 28.04
N ALA A 356 -0.33 16.88 27.45
CA ALA A 356 -0.07 15.68 28.22
C ALA A 356 1.19 15.88 29.09
N PRO A 357 1.25 15.33 30.32
CA PRO A 357 2.39 15.48 31.22
C PRO A 357 3.59 14.58 30.83
N PHE A 358 3.63 14.11 29.59
CA PHE A 358 4.67 13.23 29.03
C PHE A 358 4.75 13.43 27.52
N THR A 359 5.89 13.08 26.95
CA THR A 359 6.13 13.13 25.52
C THR A 359 5.79 11.80 24.84
N ARG A 360 5.67 11.82 23.51
CA ARG A 360 5.59 10.59 22.70
C ARG A 360 6.76 9.65 23.00
N ASP A 361 7.96 10.18 23.15
CA ASP A 361 9.18 9.39 23.32
C ASP A 361 9.21 8.67 24.67
N ASP A 362 8.63 9.27 25.71
CA ASP A 362 8.49 8.63 27.03
C ASP A 362 7.64 7.35 26.96
N ILE A 363 6.47 7.43 26.32
CA ILE A 363 5.57 6.29 26.21
C ILE A 363 6.08 5.26 25.20
N VAL A 364 6.64 5.70 24.07
CA VAL A 364 7.25 4.80 23.07
C VAL A 364 8.40 4.02 23.67
N SER A 365 9.36 4.71 24.33
CA SER A 365 10.49 4.06 24.98
C SER A 365 10.03 3.09 26.07
N TYR A 366 8.99 3.46 26.82
CA TYR A 366 8.38 2.57 27.80
C TYR A 366 7.77 1.30 27.18
N LEU A 367 7.00 1.43 26.10
CA LEU A 367 6.39 0.28 25.42
C LEU A 367 7.44 -0.62 24.77
N GLU A 368 8.42 -0.06 24.07
CA GLU A 368 9.50 -0.81 23.41
C GLU A 368 10.37 -1.56 24.43
N LYS A 369 10.73 -0.92 25.56
CA LYS A 369 11.45 -1.58 26.66
C LYS A 369 10.68 -2.79 27.22
N ASN A 370 9.36 -2.78 27.09
CA ASN A 370 8.47 -3.86 27.52
C ASN A 370 8.00 -4.75 26.36
N LYS A 371 8.79 -4.82 25.27
CA LYS A 371 8.59 -5.73 24.14
C LYS A 371 7.29 -5.48 23.36
N ILE A 372 6.74 -4.27 23.42
CA ILE A 372 5.58 -3.84 22.65
C ILE A 372 6.07 -2.92 21.53
N ALA A 373 6.03 -3.42 20.31
CA ALA A 373 6.49 -2.68 19.15
C ALA A 373 5.57 -1.48 18.86
N THR A 374 6.21 -0.36 18.55
CA THR A 374 5.60 0.89 18.14
C THR A 374 6.24 1.35 16.84
N ARG A 375 5.55 2.21 16.09
CA ARG A 375 6.12 2.85 14.91
C ARG A 375 5.69 4.30 14.85
N MET A 376 6.58 5.16 14.37
CA MET A 376 6.18 6.52 13.99
C MET A 376 5.30 6.46 12.74
N LEU A 377 4.57 7.54 12.43
CA LEU A 377 3.81 7.62 11.19
C LEU A 377 4.75 7.83 9.99
N PHE A 378 5.41 6.75 9.59
CA PHE A 378 6.29 6.69 8.43
C PHE A 378 7.39 7.77 8.48
N GLY A 379 7.46 8.63 7.45
CA GLY A 379 8.41 9.73 7.39
C GLY A 379 8.04 10.92 8.27
N GLY A 380 6.89 10.93 8.93
CA GLY A 380 6.39 12.07 9.68
C GLY A 380 6.13 13.23 8.74
N ASN A 381 6.98 14.26 8.76
CA ASN A 381 7.02 15.30 7.73
C ASN A 381 8.15 15.00 6.73
N LEU A 382 7.79 14.57 5.51
CA LEU A 382 8.78 14.24 4.47
C LEU A 382 9.67 15.45 4.12
N LEU A 383 9.22 16.69 4.28
CA LEU A 383 10.05 17.88 4.03
C LEU A 383 11.14 18.09 5.08
N LYS A 384 11.04 17.44 6.24
CA LYS A 384 12.07 17.47 7.30
C LYS A 384 13.03 16.28 7.21
N GLN A 385 12.79 15.34 6.31
CA GLN A 385 13.70 14.23 6.08
C GLN A 385 14.93 14.70 5.28
N PRO A 386 16.13 14.16 5.54
CA PRO A 386 17.36 14.63 4.89
C PRO A 386 17.34 14.54 3.36
N ALA A 387 16.69 13.51 2.81
CA ALA A 387 16.63 13.27 1.36
C ALA A 387 15.83 14.33 0.57
N TYR A 388 15.07 15.20 1.24
CA TYR A 388 14.15 16.14 0.58
C TYR A 388 14.50 17.61 0.81
N GLN A 389 15.67 17.93 1.36
CA GLN A 389 16.04 19.33 1.67
C GLN A 389 16.12 20.22 0.40
N GLU A 390 16.47 19.64 -0.75
CA GLU A 390 16.73 20.40 -1.99
C GLU A 390 15.66 20.19 -3.07
N ILE A 391 14.52 19.58 -2.74
CA ILE A 391 13.47 19.34 -3.74
C ILE A 391 12.73 20.63 -4.08
N LYS A 392 12.17 20.70 -5.30
CA LYS A 392 11.26 21.78 -5.70
C LYS A 392 9.82 21.40 -5.31
N TYR A 393 9.11 22.27 -4.60
CA TYR A 393 7.74 22.01 -4.16
C TYR A 393 6.96 23.29 -3.88
N LYS A 394 5.67 23.13 -3.57
CA LYS A 394 4.79 24.18 -3.03
C LYS A 394 4.10 23.70 -1.76
N ILE A 395 3.72 24.62 -0.88
CA ILE A 395 2.88 24.35 0.30
C ILE A 395 1.66 25.26 0.26
N CYS A 396 0.50 24.72 0.64
CA CYS A 396 -0.70 25.50 0.90
C CYS A 396 -0.83 25.81 2.40
N GLY A 397 -0.58 27.07 2.77
CA GLY A 397 -0.64 27.50 4.17
C GLY A 397 0.53 26.92 4.97
N THR A 398 0.23 26.33 6.12
CA THR A 398 1.20 25.69 7.01
C THR A 398 1.03 24.17 7.03
N LEU A 399 2.05 23.45 7.50
CA LEU A 399 2.04 22.00 7.74
C LEU A 399 2.03 21.68 9.24
N GLN A 400 1.27 22.47 10.02
CA GLN A 400 1.29 22.41 11.48
C GLN A 400 0.81 21.05 12.00
N ASN A 401 -0.25 20.48 11.43
CA ASN A 401 -0.73 19.17 11.85
C ASN A 401 0.23 18.06 11.43
N THR A 402 0.86 18.18 10.26
CA THR A 402 1.90 17.26 9.81
C THR A 402 3.10 17.28 10.76
N ASP A 403 3.52 18.45 11.22
CA ASP A 403 4.60 18.60 12.22
C ASP A 403 4.19 18.03 13.58
N LEU A 404 2.96 18.30 14.02
CA LEU A 404 2.42 17.73 15.24
C LEU A 404 2.35 16.19 15.16
N VAL A 405 1.96 15.64 14.02
CA VAL A 405 1.97 14.19 13.78
C VAL A 405 3.40 13.64 13.82
N MET A 406 4.36 14.31 13.18
CA MET A 406 5.76 13.92 13.22
C MET A 406 6.33 13.90 14.65
N ASN A 407 5.92 14.82 15.51
CA ASN A 407 6.44 14.95 16.88
C ASN A 407 5.68 14.10 17.90
N ASN A 408 4.37 13.95 17.73
CA ASN A 408 3.50 13.45 18.80
C ASN A 408 2.75 12.17 18.45
N LEU A 409 2.76 11.70 17.20
CA LEU A 409 2.07 10.48 16.79
C LEU A 409 2.99 9.27 16.75
N PHE A 410 2.50 8.16 17.29
CA PHE A 410 3.01 6.83 17.01
C PHE A 410 1.82 5.88 16.80
N TRP A 411 2.06 4.66 16.36
CA TRP A 411 1.03 3.65 16.21
C TRP A 411 1.51 2.28 16.70
N ILE A 412 0.54 1.46 17.12
CA ILE A 412 0.72 0.08 17.55
C ILE A 412 -0.04 -0.87 16.63
N GLY A 413 0.20 -2.18 16.77
CA GLY A 413 -0.42 -3.16 15.89
C GLY A 413 -1.93 -3.32 16.09
N ALA A 414 -2.63 -3.52 14.97
CA ALA A 414 -4.02 -3.99 14.91
C ALA A 414 -4.16 -5.17 13.94
N TYR A 415 -3.05 -5.83 13.58
CA TYR A 415 -2.99 -6.86 12.54
C TYR A 415 -3.52 -8.23 13.02
N PRO A 416 -3.80 -9.19 12.11
CA PRO A 416 -4.47 -10.44 12.46
C PRO A 416 -3.68 -11.40 13.37
N GLY A 417 -2.37 -11.19 13.56
CA GLY A 417 -1.55 -12.03 14.44
C GLY A 417 -1.66 -11.67 15.92
N LEU A 418 -2.36 -10.58 16.28
CA LEU A 418 -2.56 -10.21 17.68
C LEU A 418 -3.72 -10.99 18.28
N THR A 419 -3.42 -11.78 19.31
CA THR A 419 -4.44 -12.43 20.14
C THR A 419 -5.01 -11.46 21.17
N GLU A 420 -6.16 -11.80 21.76
CA GLU A 420 -6.74 -11.00 22.84
C GLU A 420 -5.83 -10.94 24.07
N GLU A 421 -5.07 -12.02 24.35
CA GLU A 421 -4.08 -12.05 25.43
C GLU A 421 -2.95 -11.05 25.18
N MET A 422 -2.39 -11.03 23.96
CA MET A 422 -1.36 -10.05 23.56
C MET A 422 -1.89 -8.62 23.66
N MET A 423 -3.09 -8.35 23.15
CA MET A 423 -3.69 -7.01 23.28
C MET A 423 -4.00 -6.66 24.74
N GLY A 424 -4.43 -7.62 25.56
CA GLY A 424 -4.60 -7.44 27.01
C GLY A 424 -3.29 -7.08 27.71
N PHE A 425 -2.17 -7.68 27.30
CA PHE A 425 -0.83 -7.31 27.77
C PHE A 425 -0.47 -5.88 27.37
N VAL A 426 -0.71 -5.48 26.12
CA VAL A 426 -0.51 -4.09 25.66
C VAL A 426 -1.29 -3.11 26.55
N ILE A 427 -2.59 -3.34 26.73
CA ILE A 427 -3.45 -2.47 27.55
C ILE A 427 -2.99 -2.42 29.02
N ARG A 428 -2.50 -3.54 29.56
CA ARG A 428 -1.91 -3.59 30.92
C ARG A 428 -0.72 -2.65 31.04
N TYR A 429 0.13 -2.56 30.01
CA TYR A 429 1.29 -1.67 30.01
C TYR A 429 0.91 -0.21 29.85
N PHE A 430 -0.06 0.12 28.99
CA PHE A 430 -0.65 1.48 29.01
C PHE A 430 -1.14 1.84 30.41
N ARG A 431 -1.90 0.95 31.08
CA ARG A 431 -2.36 1.19 32.47
C ARG A 431 -1.21 1.38 33.46
N LYS A 432 -0.11 0.62 33.32
CA LYS A 432 1.07 0.78 34.20
C LYS A 432 1.78 2.11 33.94
N PHE A 433 1.89 2.54 32.69
CA PHE A 433 2.46 3.84 32.33
C PHE A 433 1.72 4.99 33.02
N PHE A 434 0.39 4.98 32.93
CA PHE A 434 -0.48 5.98 33.56
C PHE A 434 -0.57 5.91 35.10
N LYS A 435 0.02 4.89 35.74
CA LYS A 435 0.06 4.76 37.20
C LYS A 435 1.42 5.06 37.81
N LYS A 436 2.43 5.41 37.01
CA LYS A 436 3.78 5.66 37.52
C LYS A 436 3.79 6.94 38.39
N PRO A 437 4.40 6.91 39.59
CA PRO A 437 4.66 8.11 40.37
C PRO A 437 5.53 9.09 39.58
N GLY A 438 5.23 10.39 39.66
CA GLY A 438 6.00 11.45 38.98
C GLY A 438 5.42 11.96 37.65
N LEU A 439 4.39 11.30 37.10
CA LEU A 439 3.71 11.77 35.87
C LEU A 439 2.42 12.58 36.14
N GLY A 440 2.15 12.93 37.41
CA GLY A 440 1.04 13.82 37.78
C GLY A 440 -0.37 13.33 37.40
N PHE A 441 -0.58 12.02 37.27
CA PHE A 441 -1.88 11.45 36.93
C PHE A 441 -2.78 11.36 38.17
N PHE A 442 -3.61 12.38 38.39
CA PHE A 442 -4.79 12.35 39.26
C PHE A 442 -6.06 12.63 38.44
#